data_AF-A0A679HXK8-F1
#
_entry.id   AF-A0A679HXK8-F1
#
_cell.length_a   1.000
_cell.length_b   1.000
_cell.length_c   1.000
_cell.angle_alpha   90.00
_cell.angle_beta   90.00
_cell.angle_gamma   90.00
#
_symmetry.space_group_name_H-M   'P 1'
#
loop_
_entity.id
_entity.type
_entity.pdbx_description
1 polymer ?
#
loop_
_entity_poly.entity_id
_entity_poly.type
_entity_poly.pdbx_seq_one_letter_code
_entity_poly.pdbx_strand_id
1 'polypeptide(L)' 'MEGTLFGFNEEQIADFMSTYGVAAFILFMLFIIGEIAFKSKAGKTGTAILFFVLAFGMVGFIAKSVIQKMWGI' A
#
# COMPACT_ATOMS: atom_id res chain seq x y z
N MET A 1 0.52 -24.50 -18.76
CA MET A 1 1.86 -24.96 -18.34
C MET A 1 2.18 -24.12 -17.13
N GLU A 2 2.16 -24.69 -15.93
CA GLU A 2 2.53 -23.96 -14.70
C GLU A 2 4.02 -23.62 -14.80
N GLY A 3 4.33 -22.35 -15.05
CA GLY A 3 5.70 -21.84 -15.06
C GLY A 3 6.17 -21.68 -13.63
N THR A 4 6.65 -22.76 -13.00
CA THR A 4 7.25 -22.65 -11.68
C THR A 4 8.53 -21.83 -11.76
N LEU A 5 8.50 -20.59 -11.24
CA LEU A 5 9.68 -19.73 -11.12
C LEU A 5 10.25 -19.91 -9.71
N PHE A 6 11.48 -20.45 -9.60
CA PHE A 6 12.14 -20.76 -8.31
C PHE A 6 11.40 -21.76 -7.40
N GLY A 7 10.50 -22.59 -7.93
CA GLY A 7 9.76 -23.58 -7.15
C GLY A 7 8.50 -23.05 -6.44
N PHE A 8 8.12 -21.80 -6.70
CA PHE A 8 6.83 -21.24 -6.28
C PHE A 8 5.88 -21.13 -7.48
N ASN A 9 4.57 -21.26 -7.22
CA ASN A 9 3.55 -21.01 -8.24
C ASN A 9 3.50 -19.51 -8.58
N GLU A 10 3.21 -19.16 -9.83
CA GLU A 10 3.08 -17.77 -10.29
C GLU A 10 2.05 -17.00 -9.46
N GLU A 11 0.93 -17.66 -9.11
CA GLU A 11 -0.10 -17.11 -8.23
C GLU A 11 0.44 -16.75 -6.85
N GLN A 12 1.28 -17.59 -6.24
CA GLN A 12 1.84 -17.31 -4.92
C GLN A 12 2.82 -16.14 -4.94
N ILE A 13 3.63 -16.04 -5.99
CA ILE A 13 4.55 -14.92 -6.16
C ILE A 13 3.76 -13.63 -6.38
N ALA A 14 2.71 -13.68 -7.21
CA ALA A 14 1.85 -12.54 -7.48
C ALA A 14 1.10 -12.06 -6.23
N ASP A 15 0.58 -12.97 -5.42
CA ASP A 15 -0.14 -12.63 -4.20
C ASP A 15 0.79 -12.06 -3.12
N PHE A 16 1.99 -12.63 -2.99
CA PHE A 16 3.00 -12.12 -2.09
C PHE A 16 3.46 -10.72 -2.50
N MET A 17 3.78 -10.50 -3.77
CA MET A 17 4.27 -9.22 -4.26
C MET A 17 3.15 -8.15 -4.29
N SER A 18 1.91 -8.53 -4.61
CA SER A 18 0.78 -7.61 -4.56
C SER A 18 0.42 -7.19 -3.14
N THR A 19 0.58 -8.07 -2.15
CA THR A 19 0.30 -7.75 -0.75
C THR A 19 1.46 -6.96 -0.13
N TYR A 20 2.66 -7.54 -0.13
CA TYR A 20 3.81 -6.98 0.57
C TYR A 20 4.52 -5.91 -0.25
N GLY A 21 4.63 -6.08 -1.57
CA GLY A 21 5.27 -5.11 -2.46
C GLY A 21 4.47 -3.81 -2.56
N VAL A 22 3.15 -3.89 -2.74
CA VAL A 22 2.29 -2.69 -2.75
C VAL A 22 2.26 -2.03 -1.37
N ALA A 23 2.16 -2.79 -0.27
CA ALA A 23 2.21 -2.21 1.07
C ALA A 23 3.55 -1.49 1.36
N ALA A 24 4.68 -2.08 0.96
CA ALA A 24 5.99 -1.45 1.06
C ALA A 24 6.10 -0.19 0.19
N PHE A 25 5.50 -0.20 -1.01
CA PHE A 25 5.46 0.96 -1.89
C PHE A 25 4.62 2.11 -1.33
N ILE A 26 3.48 1.81 -0.68
CA ILE A 26 2.65 2.80 0.03
C ILE A 26 3.45 3.43 1.19
N LEU A 27 4.18 2.60 1.97
CA LEU A 27 5.07 3.10 3.03
C LEU A 27 6.19 4.02 2.49
N PHE A 28 6.72 3.71 1.31
CA PHE A 28 7.73 4.56 0.67
C PHE A 28 7.14 5.91 0.22
N MET A 29 5.92 5.92 -0.34
CA MET A 29 5.20 7.17 -0.65
C MET A 29 4.98 8.03 0.59
N LEU A 30 4.68 7.38 1.71
CA LEU A 30 4.55 7.98 3.03
C LEU A 30 5.80 8.77 3.44
N PHE A 31 6.97 8.15 3.26
CA PHE A 31 8.26 8.76 3.54
C PHE A 31 8.52 9.97 2.65
N ILE A 32 8.25 9.85 1.35
CA ILE A 32 8.40 10.95 0.38
C ILE A 32 7.51 12.14 0.78
N ILE A 33 6.23 11.89 1.07
CA ILE A 33 5.28 12.94 1.46
C ILE A 33 5.71 13.59 2.77
N GLY A 34 6.23 12.81 3.71
CA GLY A 34 6.80 13.32 4.96
C GLY A 34 7.98 14.26 4.70
N GLU A 35 8.94 13.85 3.85
CA GLU A 35 10.08 14.69 3.48
C GLU A 35 9.62 15.98 2.80
N ILE A 36 8.68 15.89 1.85
CA ILE A 36 8.12 17.05 1.14
C ILE A 36 7.37 17.96 2.13
N ALA A 37 6.57 17.42 3.04
CA ALA A 37 5.85 18.21 4.03
C ALA A 37 6.81 19.02 4.93
N PHE A 38 7.92 18.40 5.35
CA PHE A 38 8.96 19.08 6.12
C PHE A 38 9.71 20.13 5.29
N LYS A 39 10.15 19.80 4.06
CA LYS A 39 10.86 20.74 3.17
C LYS A 39 9.99 21.91 2.71
N SER A 40 8.72 21.66 2.41
CA SER A 40 7.78 22.66 1.93
C SER A 40 7.19 23.53 3.04
N LYS A 41 7.58 23.34 4.32
CA LYS A 41 6.92 23.94 5.49
C LYS A 41 5.40 23.81 5.39
N ALA A 42 4.91 22.64 4.98
CA ALA A 42 3.48 22.37 5.03
C ALA A 42 3.06 22.60 6.49
N GLY A 43 2.27 23.66 6.74
CA GLY A 43 1.88 24.02 8.10
C GLY A 43 1.14 22.88 8.80
N LYS A 44 0.83 23.03 10.09
CA LYS A 44 0.15 21.99 10.89
C LYS A 44 -1.10 21.41 10.20
N THR A 45 -1.86 22.24 9.49
CA THR A 45 -3.04 21.81 8.72
C THR A 45 -2.68 20.96 7.50
N GLY A 46 -1.59 21.29 6.79
CA GLY A 46 -1.13 20.55 5.63
C GLY A 46 -0.64 19.15 6.02
N THR A 47 0.20 19.04 7.04
CA THR A 47 0.65 17.73 7.55
C THR A 47 -0.52 16.89 8.06
N ALA A 48 -1.50 17.49 8.75
CA ALA A 48 -2.69 16.78 9.22
C ALA A 48 -3.53 16.21 8.06
N ILE A 49 -3.76 16.98 7.00
CA ILE A 49 -4.49 16.51 5.81
C ILE A 49 -3.72 15.41 5.08
N LEU A 50 -2.39 15.53 4.96
CA LEU A 50 -1.55 14.50 4.34
C LEU A 50 -1.63 13.17 5.08
N PHE A 51 -1.58 13.19 6.42
CA PHE A 51 -1.78 11.99 7.23
C PHE A 51 -3.22 11.46 7.16
N PHE A 52 -4.22 12.34 7.08
CA PHE A 52 -5.62 11.93 6.97
C PHE A 52 -5.92 11.21 5.65
N VAL A 53 -5.55 11.80 4.51
CA VAL A 53 -5.74 11.21 3.17
C VAL A 53 -5.01 9.86 3.08
N LEU A 54 -3.83 9.78 3.67
CA LEU A 54 -3.07 8.55 3.71
C LEU A 54 -3.73 7.48 4.59
N ALA A 55 -4.15 7.81 5.82
CA ALA A 55 -4.85 6.88 6.69
C ALA A 55 -6.12 6.36 5.99
N PHE A 56 -6.84 7.25 5.28
CA PHE A 56 -7.98 6.88 4.45
C PHE A 56 -7.60 5.94 3.31
N GLY A 57 -6.47 6.18 2.63
CA GLY A 57 -5.93 5.31 1.59
C GLY A 57 -5.55 3.92 2.10
N MET A 58 -4.90 3.83 3.27
CA MET A 58 -4.59 2.55 3.92
C MET A 58 -5.87 1.81 4.35
N VAL A 59 -6.85 2.52 4.90
CA VAL A 59 -8.15 1.94 5.26
C VAL A 59 -8.86 1.42 4.01
N GLY A 60 -8.84 2.14 2.89
CA GLY A 60 -9.41 1.68 1.61
C GLY A 60 -8.70 0.45 1.06
N PHE A 61 -7.37 0.39 1.16
CA PHE A 61 -6.58 -0.79 0.76
C PHE A 61 -6.94 -2.02 1.61
N ILE A 62 -7.01 -1.86 2.93
CA ILE A 62 -7.40 -2.94 3.85
C ILE A 62 -8.85 -3.35 3.61
N ALA A 63 -9.76 -2.38 3.47
CA ALA A 63 -11.18 -2.63 3.20
C ALA A 63 -11.34 -3.44 1.91
N LYS A 64 -10.63 -3.09 0.83
CA LYS A 64 -10.62 -3.87 -0.41
C LYS A 64 -10.17 -5.31 -0.14
N SER A 65 -9.05 -5.52 0.55
CA SER A 65 -8.55 -6.86 0.85
C SER A 65 -9.52 -7.70 1.70
N VAL A 66 -10.19 -7.06 2.67
CA VAL A 66 -11.21 -7.72 3.51
C VAL A 66 -12.44 -8.05 2.68
N ILE A 67 -12.92 -7.11 1.88
CA ILE A 67 -14.07 -7.28 0.99
C ILE A 67 -13.82 -8.41 -0.03
N GLN A 68 -12.63 -8.45 -0.62
CA GLN A 68 -12.20 -9.50 -1.54
C GLN A 68 -12.26 -10.87 -0.84
N LYS A 69 -11.64 -11.00 0.34
CA LYS A 69 -11.72 -12.22 1.16
C LYS A 69 -13.14 -12.63 1.56
N MET A 70 -14.02 -11.68 1.86
CA MET A 70 -15.41 -11.97 2.23
C MET A 70 -16.28 -12.37 1.03
N TRP A 71 -16.00 -11.84 -0.16
CA TRP A 71 -16.69 -12.23 -1.40
C TRP A 71 -16.14 -13.53 -2.02
N GLY A 72 -15.05 -14.09 -1.49
CA GLY A 72 -14.47 -15.35 -1.98
C GLY A 72 -13.71 -15.19 -3.30
N ILE A 73 -13.22 -13.98 -3.58
CA ILE A 73 -12.32 -13.61 -4.69
C ILE A 73 -10.96 -13.23 -4.08
#